data_AF-D4HP48-F1
#
_entry.id   AF-D4HP48-F1
#
_cell.length_a   1.000
_cell.length_b   1.000
_cell.length_c   1.000
_cell.angle_alpha   90.00
_cell.angle_beta   90.00
_cell.angle_gamma   90.00
#
_symmetry.space_group_name_H-M   'P 1'
#
loop_
_entity.id
_entity.type
_entity.pdbx_description
1 polymer ?
#
loop_
_entity_poly.entity_id
_entity_poly.type
_entity_poly.pdbx_seq_one_letter_code
_entity_poly.pdbx_strand_id
1 'polypeptide(L)'
;LTRIASSVAQVNVTLTVPAEGLSLPLASDPNLSVAVNPPVAHWGPGPVNVRLISHTLRQGQDSAELLALSRPEGPQFSLPGSSNRQTAPLSPCLVIHFHGGGFVAQTSKSHENYLKSWSKDLNVPILSVDYSLAPEAPFPRAL
;
A
#
# COMPACT_ATOMS: atom_id res chain seq x y z
N LEU A 1 -2.03 -25.80 -22.58
CA LEU A 1 -1.58 -24.43 -22.86
C LEU A 1 -2.09 -23.53 -21.74
N THR A 2 -1.26 -23.25 -20.73
CA THR A 2 -1.63 -22.39 -19.61
C THR A 2 -1.64 -20.94 -20.10
N ARG A 3 -2.82 -20.31 -20.10
CA ARG A 3 -3.00 -18.92 -20.55
C ARG A 3 -2.29 -18.02 -19.53
N ILE A 4 -1.21 -17.34 -19.92
CA ILE A 4 -0.59 -16.30 -19.11
C ILE A 4 -1.51 -15.08 -19.18
N ALA A 5 -2.51 -15.04 -18.31
CA ALA A 5 -3.37 -13.87 -18.13
C ALA A 5 -3.08 -13.31 -16.73
N SER A 6 -2.68 -12.03 -16.67
CA SER A 6 -2.61 -11.31 -15.39
C SER A 6 -4.01 -11.33 -14.76
N SER A 7 -4.11 -11.68 -13.49
CA SER A 7 -5.37 -11.49 -12.76
C SER A 7 -5.68 -9.99 -12.74
N VAL A 8 -6.95 -9.64 -12.94
CA VAL A 8 -7.41 -8.25 -12.84
C VAL A 8 -7.67 -7.97 -11.37
N ALA A 9 -7.03 -6.93 -10.82
CA ALA A 9 -7.31 -6.43 -9.48
C ALA A 9 -8.21 -5.19 -9.58
N GLN A 10 -9.27 -5.12 -8.78
CA GLN A 10 -10.17 -3.97 -8.76
C GLN A 10 -9.56 -2.72 -8.11
N VAL A 11 -8.50 -2.92 -7.32
CA VAL A 11 -7.65 -1.86 -6.75
C VAL A 11 -6.19 -2.19 -7.06
N ASN A 12 -5.49 -1.25 -7.66
CA ASN A 12 -4.03 -1.27 -7.85
C ASN A 12 -3.56 0.18 -7.95
N VAL A 13 -3.21 0.78 -6.82
CA VAL A 13 -2.88 2.20 -6.73
C VAL A 13 -1.64 2.40 -5.87
N THR A 14 -0.80 3.35 -6.25
CA THR A 14 0.35 3.80 -5.45
C THR A 14 -0.11 4.91 -4.52
N LEU A 15 0.10 4.73 -3.23
CA LEU A 15 -0.19 5.69 -2.16
C LEU A 15 1.12 6.24 -1.59
N THR A 16 1.10 7.49 -1.13
CA THR A 16 2.19 8.12 -0.39
C THR A 16 1.78 8.26 1.06
N VAL A 17 2.41 7.50 1.95
CA VAL A 17 2.23 7.64 3.40
C VAL A 17 3.12 8.80 3.86
N PRO A 18 2.54 9.87 4.46
CA PRO A 18 3.31 11.01 4.94
C PRO A 18 4.17 10.63 6.14
N ALA A 19 5.26 11.36 6.34
CA ALA A 19 6.16 11.17 7.47
C ALA A 19 5.70 11.99 8.68
N GLU A 20 4.44 11.80 9.09
CA GLU A 20 3.79 12.52 10.18
C GLU A 20 3.46 11.56 11.33
N GLY A 21 3.50 12.08 12.56
CA GLY A 21 3.14 11.29 13.74
C GLY A 21 1.67 10.94 13.75
N LEU A 22 1.35 9.69 14.07
CA LEU A 22 -0.02 9.22 14.22
C LEU A 22 -0.44 9.29 15.69
N SER A 23 -1.54 9.98 15.98
CA SER A 23 -2.17 9.92 17.30
C SER A 23 -3.22 8.81 17.30
N LEU A 24 -2.97 7.74 18.06
CA LEU A 24 -3.83 6.56 18.09
C LEU A 24 -4.44 6.40 19.49
N PRO A 25 -5.73 6.05 19.60
CA PRO A 25 -6.34 5.75 20.89
C PRO A 25 -5.71 4.49 21.51
N LEU A 26 -5.58 4.45 22.83
CA LEU A 26 -5.12 3.25 23.53
C LEU A 26 -6.20 2.17 23.45
N ALA A 27 -5.78 0.92 23.19
CA ALA A 27 -6.70 -0.22 23.18
C ALA A 27 -7.36 -0.47 24.55
N SER A 28 -6.68 -0.11 25.64
CA SER A 28 -7.19 -0.21 27.01
C SER A 28 -8.15 0.91 27.40
N ASP A 29 -7.98 2.11 26.82
CA ASP A 29 -8.82 3.29 27.10
C ASP A 29 -8.86 4.22 25.87
N PRO A 30 -9.99 4.24 25.13
CA PRO A 30 -10.14 5.07 23.94
C PRO A 30 -10.08 6.58 24.19
N ASN A 31 -10.21 7.05 25.44
CA ASN A 31 -10.10 8.48 25.78
C ASN A 31 -8.64 8.95 25.91
N LEU A 32 -7.70 8.00 25.99
CA LEU A 32 -6.28 8.28 26.03
C LEU A 32 -5.66 7.96 24.66
N SER A 33 -4.64 8.72 24.28
CA SER A 33 -3.96 8.55 23.00
C SER A 33 -2.45 8.39 23.17
N VAL A 34 -1.83 7.67 22.24
CA VAL A 34 -0.38 7.53 22.10
C VAL A 34 0.04 8.07 20.75
N ALA A 35 1.12 8.86 20.74
CA ALA A 35 1.73 9.34 19.51
C ALA A 35 2.75 8.31 19.00
N VAL A 36 2.52 7.81 17.79
CA VAL A 36 3.45 6.98 17.04
C VAL A 36 4.18 7.87 16.04
N ASN A 37 5.41 8.24 16.37
CA ASN A 37 6.22 9.08 15.50
C ASN A 37 6.79 8.25 14.33
N PRO A 38 7.04 8.86 13.16
CA PRO A 38 7.69 8.18 12.05
C PRO A 38 9.08 7.66 12.45
N PRO A 39 9.53 6.52 11.90
CA PRO A 39 10.89 6.06 12.09
C PRO A 39 11.88 7.04 11.46
N VAL A 40 13.02 7.25 12.13
CA VAL A 40 14.08 8.16 11.67
C VAL A 40 15.41 7.44 11.67
N ALA A 41 16.11 7.49 10.52
CA ALA A 41 17.47 7.02 10.38
C ALA A 41 18.27 7.99 9.49
N HIS A 42 19.42 8.48 9.98
CA HIS A 42 20.40 9.37 9.34
C HIS A 42 19.89 10.70 8.71
N TRP A 43 18.78 10.71 7.98
CA TRP A 43 18.31 11.79 7.09
C TRP A 43 16.95 12.36 7.50
N GLY A 44 16.49 12.09 8.72
CA GLY A 44 15.18 12.57 9.19
C GLY A 44 13.98 11.79 8.63
N PRO A 45 12.76 12.16 9.03
CA PRO A 45 11.53 11.52 8.54
C PRO A 45 11.34 11.77 7.04
N GLY A 46 10.82 10.79 6.31
CA GLY A 46 10.53 10.91 4.88
C GLY A 46 9.34 10.05 4.48
N PRO A 47 8.54 10.47 3.49
CA PRO A 47 7.35 9.73 3.09
C PRO A 47 7.71 8.37 2.51
N VAL A 48 6.80 7.41 2.63
CA VAL A 48 6.97 6.05 2.10
C VAL A 48 5.92 5.80 1.05
N ASN A 49 6.33 5.31 -0.12
CA ASN A 49 5.38 4.89 -1.14
C ASN A 49 4.96 3.45 -0.89
N VAL A 50 3.67 3.17 -1.06
CA VAL A 50 3.13 1.82 -0.95
C VAL A 50 2.17 1.56 -2.10
N ARG A 51 2.16 0.35 -2.64
CA ARG A 51 1.18 -0.09 -3.63
C ARG A 51 0.09 -0.90 -2.94
N LEU A 52 -1.14 -0.39 -2.99
CA LEU A 52 -2.33 -1.12 -2.55
C LEU A 52 -2.88 -1.95 -3.71
N ILE A 53 -2.91 -3.27 -3.53
CA ILE A 53 -3.48 -4.23 -4.48
C ILE A 53 -4.62 -4.96 -3.77
N SER A 54 -5.81 -4.96 -4.37
CA SER A 54 -6.95 -5.74 -3.90
C SER A 54 -7.70 -6.31 -5.08
N HIS A 55 -7.88 -7.64 -5.10
CA HIS A 55 -8.66 -8.28 -6.16
C HIS A 55 -10.11 -7.78 -6.15
N THR A 56 -10.71 -7.72 -4.96
CA THR A 56 -12.06 -7.22 -4.72
C THR A 56 -11.99 -5.83 -4.08
N LEU A 57 -12.77 -4.86 -4.56
CA LEU A 57 -12.93 -3.57 -3.90
C LEU A 57 -13.64 -3.78 -2.56
N ARG A 58 -13.05 -3.27 -1.48
CA ARG A 58 -13.56 -3.37 -0.12
C ARG A 58 -13.92 -1.99 0.43
N GLN A 59 -14.80 -1.98 1.43
CA GLN A 59 -15.17 -0.76 2.17
C GLN A 59 -13.92 0.06 2.54
N GLY A 60 -13.95 1.37 2.27
CA GLY A 60 -12.87 2.30 2.56
C GLY A 60 -11.77 2.39 1.49
N GLN A 61 -11.71 1.47 0.51
CA GLN A 61 -10.68 1.50 -0.54
C GLN A 61 -10.95 2.50 -1.67
N ASP A 62 -12.12 3.13 -1.66
CA ASP A 62 -12.57 4.19 -2.55
C ASP A 62 -12.85 5.50 -1.79
N SER A 63 -12.45 5.59 -0.53
CA SER A 63 -12.68 6.78 0.29
C SER A 63 -11.85 7.97 -0.19
N ALA A 64 -12.36 9.18 0.05
CA ALA A 64 -11.67 10.41 -0.31
C ALA A 64 -10.32 10.54 0.39
N GLU A 65 -10.21 10.07 1.63
CA GLU A 65 -8.98 10.08 2.43
C GLU A 65 -7.91 9.19 1.79
N LEU A 66 -8.28 7.98 1.36
CA LEU A 66 -7.33 7.08 0.72
C LEU A 66 -6.93 7.59 -0.68
N LEU A 67 -7.89 8.14 -1.43
CA LEU A 67 -7.62 8.76 -2.73
C LEU A 67 -6.72 10.00 -2.60
N ALA A 68 -6.82 10.76 -1.52
CA ALA A 68 -5.93 11.90 -1.26
C ALA A 68 -4.47 11.47 -1.07
N LEU A 69 -4.21 10.23 -0.63
CA LEU A 69 -2.86 9.66 -0.55
C LEU A 69 -2.37 9.11 -1.90
N SER A 70 -3.26 8.93 -2.88
CA SER A 70 -2.89 8.32 -4.16
C SER A 70 -2.02 9.22 -5.03
N ARG A 71 -0.99 8.65 -5.66
CA ARG A 71 -0.23 9.31 -6.72
C ARG A 71 -0.89 9.03 -8.07
N PRO A 72 -1.10 10.06 -8.92
CA PRO A 72 -1.45 9.82 -10.30
C PRO A 72 -0.23 9.22 -11.03
N GLU A 73 -0.20 7.91 -11.26
CA GLU A 73 0.77 7.30 -12.18
C GLU A 73 0.27 7.46 -13.63
N GLY A 74 0.81 8.45 -14.35
CA GLY A 74 0.57 8.62 -15.79
C GLY A 74 -0.78 9.27 -16.17
N PRO A 75 -1.10 9.35 -17.47
CA PRO A 75 -2.34 10.00 -17.94
C PRO A 75 -3.53 9.32 -17.28
N GLN A 76 -4.37 10.16 -16.67
CA GLN A 76 -5.49 9.77 -15.82
C GLN A 76 -6.36 8.71 -16.51
N PHE A 77 -6.14 7.45 -16.19
CA PHE A 77 -7.19 6.46 -16.30
C PHE A 77 -8.22 6.89 -15.27
N SER A 78 -9.25 7.57 -15.77
CA SER A 78 -10.43 7.92 -15.02
C SER A 78 -10.89 6.68 -14.26
N LEU A 79 -10.89 6.76 -12.93
CA LEU A 79 -11.66 5.83 -12.13
C LEU A 79 -13.07 5.87 -12.71
N PRO A 80 -13.61 4.75 -13.25
CA PRO A 80 -14.96 4.75 -13.80
C PRO A 80 -15.90 5.27 -12.72
N GLY A 81 -16.71 6.26 -13.11
CA GLY A 81 -17.47 7.12 -12.22
C GLY A 81 -18.23 6.40 -11.11
N SER A 82 -18.32 7.10 -9.98
CA SER A 82 -18.92 6.74 -8.69
C SER A 82 -20.43 6.45 -8.74
N SER A 83 -20.88 5.51 -9.57
CA SER A 83 -22.28 5.05 -9.55
C SER A 83 -22.32 3.54 -9.32
N ASN A 84 -22.62 3.17 -8.07
CA ASN A 84 -23.06 1.84 -7.64
C ASN A 84 -22.04 0.69 -7.77
N ARG A 85 -20.80 0.86 -7.29
CA ARG A 85 -19.91 -0.29 -7.03
C ARG A 85 -20.29 -0.94 -5.72
N GLN A 86 -20.69 -2.21 -5.76
CA GLN A 86 -20.81 -3.02 -4.55
C GLN A 86 -19.41 -3.21 -3.95
N THR A 87 -19.19 -2.63 -2.78
CA THR A 87 -17.98 -2.86 -1.99
C THR A 87 -18.16 -4.10 -1.13
N ALA A 88 -17.16 -4.99 -1.14
CA ALA A 88 -17.11 -6.08 -0.17
C ALA A 88 -16.84 -5.53 1.24
N PRO A 89 -17.18 -6.26 2.31
CA PRO A 89 -16.83 -5.86 3.67
C PRO A 89 -15.33 -5.64 3.88
N LEU A 90 -14.97 -4.98 4.97
CA LEU A 90 -13.58 -4.86 5.43
C LEU A 90 -12.89 -6.23 5.45
N SER A 91 -11.62 -6.27 5.07
CA SER A 91 -10.83 -7.50 5.17
C SER A 91 -10.41 -7.73 6.62
N PRO A 92 -10.55 -8.94 7.18
CA PRO A 92 -10.05 -9.26 8.52
C PRO A 92 -8.50 -9.32 8.56
N CYS A 93 -7.85 -9.42 7.40
CA CYS A 93 -6.40 -9.51 7.29
C CYS A 93 -5.86 -8.54 6.25
N LEU A 94 -4.57 -8.22 6.37
CA LEU A 94 -3.81 -7.40 5.45
C LEU A 94 -2.44 -8.04 5.28
N VAL A 95 -2.00 -8.24 4.03
CA VAL A 95 -0.63 -8.68 3.76
C VAL A 95 0.24 -7.44 3.57
N ILE A 96 1.29 -7.31 4.39
CA ILE A 96 2.36 -6.34 4.17
C ILE A 96 3.49 -7.04 3.45
N HIS A 97 3.84 -6.53 2.28
CA HIS A 97 4.86 -7.09 1.41
C HIS A 97 6.04 -6.13 1.27
N PHE A 98 7.25 -6.64 1.40
CA PHE A 98 8.49 -5.94 1.09
C PHE A 98 9.14 -6.65 -0.09
N HIS A 99 9.45 -5.89 -1.14
CA HIS A 99 10.00 -6.48 -2.36
C HIS A 99 11.44 -6.99 -2.16
N GLY A 100 11.89 -7.88 -3.05
CA GLY A 100 13.28 -8.34 -3.08
C GLY A 100 14.22 -7.29 -3.69
N GLY A 101 15.46 -7.71 -3.99
CA GLY A 101 16.44 -6.86 -4.67
C GLY A 101 17.60 -6.39 -3.79
N GLY A 102 17.84 -7.07 -2.67
CA GLY A 102 19.03 -6.89 -1.83
C GLY A 102 19.17 -5.49 -1.24
N PHE A 103 18.05 -4.79 -1.03
CA PHE A 103 18.00 -3.37 -0.61
C PHE A 103 18.59 -2.36 -1.62
N VAL A 104 18.86 -2.77 -2.86
CA VAL A 104 19.51 -1.94 -3.88
C VAL A 104 18.63 -1.76 -5.13
N ALA A 105 17.72 -2.71 -5.40
CA ALA A 105 16.98 -2.74 -6.65
C ALA A 105 15.50 -3.11 -6.46
N GLN A 106 14.77 -3.01 -7.58
CA GLN A 106 13.36 -3.36 -7.75
C GLN A 106 12.38 -2.41 -7.04
N THR A 107 11.09 -2.61 -7.30
CA THR A 107 9.99 -1.87 -6.68
C THR A 107 8.80 -2.80 -6.47
N SER A 108 7.78 -2.32 -5.76
CA SER A 108 6.44 -2.90 -5.67
C SER A 108 5.86 -3.24 -7.04
N LYS A 109 6.08 -2.38 -8.04
CA LYS A 109 5.60 -2.56 -9.42
C LYS A 109 6.23 -3.77 -10.11
N SER A 110 7.51 -4.05 -9.85
CA SER A 110 8.20 -5.23 -10.40
C SER A 110 7.60 -6.56 -9.94
N HIS A 111 6.90 -6.55 -8.80
CA HIS A 111 6.33 -7.72 -8.14
C HIS A 111 4.80 -7.80 -8.30
N GLU A 112 4.19 -6.83 -8.98
CA GLU A 112 2.74 -6.69 -9.13
C GLU A 112 2.05 -7.95 -9.67
N ASN A 113 2.68 -8.66 -10.62
CA ASN A 113 2.06 -9.80 -11.32
C ASN A 113 1.64 -10.92 -10.37
N TYR A 114 2.53 -11.37 -9.47
CA TYR A 114 2.17 -12.43 -8.52
C TYR A 114 1.36 -11.87 -7.34
N LEU A 115 1.57 -10.61 -6.94
CA LEU A 115 0.79 -9.99 -5.88
C LEU A 115 -0.70 -9.86 -6.26
N LYS A 116 -1.01 -9.59 -7.54
CA LYS A 116 -2.38 -9.64 -8.03
C LYS A 116 -2.98 -11.04 -7.91
N SER A 117 -2.22 -12.10 -8.20
CA SER A 117 -2.69 -13.49 -8.00
C SER A 117 -2.94 -13.76 -6.52
N TRP A 118 -1.97 -13.43 -5.66
CA TRP A 118 -2.11 -13.63 -4.21
C TRP A 118 -3.30 -12.87 -3.63
N SER A 119 -3.54 -11.63 -4.05
CA SER A 119 -4.68 -10.84 -3.59
C SER A 119 -6.03 -11.48 -3.94
N LYS A 120 -6.07 -12.24 -5.05
CA LYS A 120 -7.24 -13.01 -5.47
C LYS A 120 -7.36 -14.31 -4.69
N ASP A 121 -6.28 -15.09 -4.67
CA ASP A 121 -6.25 -16.45 -4.13
C ASP A 121 -6.44 -16.44 -2.59
N LEU A 122 -5.86 -15.44 -1.92
CA LEU A 122 -6.04 -15.20 -0.48
C LEU A 122 -7.31 -14.39 -0.16
N ASN A 123 -7.91 -13.75 -1.16
CA ASN A 123 -8.99 -12.78 -1.00
C ASN A 123 -8.68 -11.68 0.04
N VAL A 124 -7.43 -11.22 0.10
CA VAL A 124 -6.92 -10.27 1.10
C VAL A 124 -6.21 -9.12 0.38
N PRO A 125 -6.42 -7.86 0.80
CA PRO A 125 -5.65 -6.73 0.27
C PRO A 125 -4.17 -6.86 0.63
N ILE A 126 -3.32 -6.36 -0.25
CA ILE A 126 -1.87 -6.36 -0.11
C ILE A 126 -1.37 -4.92 -0.17
N LEU A 127 -0.55 -4.52 0.80
CA LEU A 127 0.28 -3.32 0.73
C LEU A 127 1.73 -3.72 0.46
N SER A 128 2.23 -3.38 -0.72
CA SER A 128 3.64 -3.57 -1.06
C SER A 128 4.42 -2.29 -0.83
N VAL A 129 5.42 -2.32 0.04
CA VAL A 129 6.21 -1.16 0.45
C VAL A 129 7.37 -0.92 -0.51
N ASP A 130 7.48 0.30 -1.04
CA ASP A 130 8.65 0.80 -1.76
C ASP A 130 9.61 1.46 -0.75
N TYR A 131 10.37 0.61 -0.06
CA TYR A 131 11.35 1.05 0.93
C TYR A 131 12.54 1.78 0.26
N SER A 132 13.31 2.54 1.03
CA SER A 132 14.45 3.30 0.50
C SER A 132 15.60 2.37 0.07
N LEU A 133 16.24 2.65 -1.07
CA LEU A 133 17.29 1.81 -1.64
C LEU A 133 18.69 2.37 -1.39
N ALA A 134 19.65 1.49 -1.16
CA ALA A 134 21.06 1.80 -1.22
C ALA A 134 21.52 1.90 -2.70
N PRO A 135 22.58 2.68 -3.01
CA PRO A 135 23.45 3.40 -2.06
C PRO A 135 22.89 4.74 -1.56
N GLU A 136 21.81 5.26 -2.13
CA GLU A 136 21.26 6.57 -1.81
C GLU A 136 20.77 6.65 -0.35
N ALA A 137 20.15 5.57 0.13
CA ALA A 137 19.68 5.41 1.49
C ALA A 137 20.35 4.18 2.12
N PRO A 138 21.55 4.33 2.71
CA PRO A 138 22.30 3.20 3.25
C PRO A 138 21.59 2.59 4.47
N PHE A 139 22.03 1.38 4.83
CA PHE A 139 21.62 0.73 6.08
C PHE A 139 21.75 1.71 7.27
N PRO A 140 20.76 1.77 8.19
CA PRO A 140 19.60 0.89 8.32
C PRO A 140 18.32 1.44 7.69
N ARG A 141 18.40 2.38 6.73
CA ARG A 141 17.23 3.19 6.33
C ARG A 141 16.02 2.40 5.80
N ALA A 142 16.24 1.22 5.23
CA ALA A 142 15.16 0.37 4.72
C ALA A 142 14.43 -0.44 5.81
N LEU A 143 14.95 -0.48 7.05
CA LEU A 143 14.42 -1.25 8.18
C LEU A 143 13.43 -0.47 9.04
#